data_AF-A0A9W9RIQ9-F1
#
_entry.id   AF-A0A9W9RIQ9-F1
#
_cell.length_a   1.000
_cell.length_b   1.000
_cell.length_c   1.000
_cell.angle_alpha   90.00
_cell.angle_beta   90.00
_cell.angle_gamma   90.00
#
_symmetry.space_group_name_H-M   'P 1'
#
loop_
_entity.id
_entity.type
_entity.pdbx_description
1 polymer ?
#
loop_
_entity_poly.entity_id
_entity_poly.type
_entity_poly.pdbx_seq_one_letter_code
_entity_poly.pdbx_strand_id
1 'polypeptide(L)'
;MLGAGLMLIIKPGISFAAWFFPAAMIGITVGGEASLMTVLSSYFVPNHLIATGVCVANAATLLGGAVAVTIYSVVFNSKIKKALPLKLSESVLQVGLPESSLADFLVAYTTGNPALANVPGVTPVVLSAARAAKKVAYADSFRYIWYILLAFAGICLVPALLFSPTAKYMTNEVAAPVQERRAKAGGAKATSEVKETSED
;
A
#
# COMPACT_ATOMS: atom_id res chain seq x y z
N MET A 1 -9.08 6.76 -4.93
CA MET A 1 -8.94 6.99 -6.38
C MET A 1 -8.28 8.33 -6.72
N LEU A 2 -8.64 9.44 -6.06
CA LEU A 2 -8.07 10.78 -6.33
C LEU A 2 -6.53 10.86 -6.14
N GLY A 3 -5.98 10.30 -5.05
CA GLY A 3 -4.54 10.32 -4.80
C GLY A 3 -3.69 9.54 -5.82
N ALA A 4 -4.21 8.40 -6.31
CA ALA A 4 -3.56 7.60 -7.36
C ALA A 4 -3.63 8.29 -8.73
N GLY A 5 -4.72 9.00 -9.04
CA GLY A 5 -4.85 9.80 -10.26
C GLY A 5 -3.85 10.96 -10.32
N LEU A 6 -3.55 11.59 -9.18
CA LEU A 6 -2.57 12.67 -9.11
C LEU A 6 -1.13 12.16 -9.28
N MET A 7 -0.82 10.94 -8.81
CA MET A 7 0.49 10.30 -9.00
C MET A 7 0.82 9.98 -10.47
N LEU A 8 -0.18 9.84 -11.36
CA LEU A 8 0.02 9.63 -12.81
C LEU A 8 0.62 10.85 -13.54
N ILE A 9 0.49 12.04 -12.95
CA ILE A 9 0.94 13.32 -13.52
C ILE A 9 2.39 13.63 -13.09
N ILE A 10 2.92 12.91 -12.10
CA ILE A 10 4.23 13.19 -11.51
C ILE A 10 5.35 12.84 -12.50
N LYS A 11 6.08 13.85 -12.98
CA LYS A 11 7.31 13.71 -13.78
C LYS A 11 8.56 13.65 -12.87
N PRO A 12 9.69 13.08 -13.34
CA PRO A 12 10.94 13.13 -12.59
C PRO A 12 11.48 14.58 -12.59
N GLY A 13 11.29 15.31 -11.48
CA GLY A 13 11.84 16.66 -11.28
C GLY A 13 11.00 17.67 -10.49
N ILE A 14 9.92 17.27 -9.80
CA ILE A 14 8.94 18.17 -9.16
C ILE A 14 9.07 18.27 -7.64
N SER A 15 8.59 19.41 -7.12
CA SER A 15 8.51 19.83 -5.72
C SER A 15 7.95 18.76 -4.77
N PHE A 16 8.51 18.71 -3.56
CA PHE A 16 8.08 17.84 -2.45
C PHE A 16 6.55 17.84 -2.24
N ALA A 17 5.89 18.98 -2.46
CA ALA A 17 4.44 19.12 -2.36
C ALA A 17 3.68 18.19 -3.33
N ALA A 18 4.17 18.01 -4.56
CA ALA A 18 3.53 17.17 -5.56
C ALA A 18 3.57 15.68 -5.20
N TRP A 19 4.52 15.27 -4.35
CA TRP A 19 4.59 13.93 -3.79
C TRP A 19 3.80 13.81 -2.47
N PHE A 20 3.91 14.81 -1.59
CA PHE A 20 3.33 14.80 -0.25
C PHE A 20 1.79 14.74 -0.26
N PHE A 21 1.13 15.60 -1.04
CA PHE A 21 -0.34 15.67 -1.06
C PHE A 21 -1.01 14.35 -1.51
N PRO A 22 -0.63 13.74 -2.65
CA PRO A 22 -1.21 12.45 -3.03
C PRO A 22 -0.88 11.32 -2.05
N ALA A 23 0.33 11.31 -1.46
CA ALA A 23 0.69 10.31 -0.45
C ALA A 23 -0.16 10.45 0.83
N ALA A 24 -0.37 11.68 1.31
CA ALA A 24 -1.23 11.96 2.46
C ALA A 24 -2.68 11.53 2.21
N MET A 25 -3.23 11.83 1.03
CA MET A 25 -4.60 11.40 0.68
C MET A 25 -4.73 9.86 0.64
N ILE A 26 -3.72 9.15 0.13
CA ILE A 26 -3.71 7.68 0.15
C ILE A 26 -3.67 7.19 1.60
N GLY A 27 -2.80 7.76 2.44
CA GLY A 27 -2.69 7.39 3.86
C GLY A 27 -3.99 7.56 4.65
N ILE A 28 -4.67 8.70 4.48
CA ILE A 28 -5.97 8.96 5.12
C ILE A 28 -7.02 7.94 4.67
N THR A 29 -7.03 7.59 3.37
CA THR A 29 -7.99 6.61 2.84
C THR A 29 -7.77 5.23 3.45
N VAL A 30 -6.51 4.77 3.53
CA VAL A 30 -6.17 3.46 4.12
C VAL A 30 -6.49 3.41 5.61
N GLY A 31 -6.20 4.48 6.36
CA GLY A 31 -6.54 4.56 7.79
C GLY A 31 -8.06 4.56 8.03
N GLY A 32 -8.81 5.27 7.18
CA GLY A 32 -10.27 5.31 7.23
C GLY A 32 -10.91 3.95 6.95
N GLU A 33 -10.40 3.23 5.94
CA GLU A 33 -10.90 1.90 5.56
C GLU A 33 -10.69 0.86 6.68
N ALA A 34 -9.50 0.79 7.28
CA ALA A 34 -9.21 -0.15 8.36
C ALA A 34 -10.12 0.04 9.59
N SER A 35 -10.48 1.29 9.88
CA SER A 35 -11.39 1.64 10.98
C SER A 35 -12.82 1.17 10.71
N LEU A 36 -13.32 1.41 9.49
CA LEU A 36 -14.67 1.04 9.10
C LEU A 36 -14.88 -0.47 9.05
N MET A 37 -13.89 -1.23 8.57
CA MET A 37 -13.99 -2.68 8.44
C MET A 37 -14.14 -3.36 9.81
N THR A 38 -13.36 -2.91 10.80
CA THR A 38 -13.39 -3.46 12.17
C THR A 38 -14.72 -3.19 12.86
N VAL A 39 -15.25 -1.97 12.71
CA VAL A 39 -16.54 -1.58 13.30
C VAL A 39 -17.68 -2.36 12.64
N LEU A 40 -17.67 -2.47 11.32
CA LEU A 40 -18.70 -3.18 10.57
C LEU A 40 -18.72 -4.68 10.92
N SER A 41 -17.54 -5.31 10.98
CA SER A 41 -17.43 -6.71 11.38
C SER A 41 -17.92 -6.97 12.81
N SER A 42 -17.82 -5.98 13.71
CA SER A 42 -18.29 -6.11 15.08
C SER A 42 -19.82 -6.13 15.19
N TYR A 43 -20.55 -5.55 14.22
CA TYR A 43 -22.01 -5.57 14.20
C TYR A 43 -22.61 -6.89 13.70
N PHE A 44 -21.89 -7.64 12.85
CA PHE A 44 -22.40 -8.86 12.24
C PHE A 44 -22.10 -10.14 13.03
N VAL A 45 -21.28 -10.05 14.08
CA VAL A 45 -20.75 -11.21 14.81
C VAL A 45 -21.27 -11.19 16.26
N PRO A 46 -21.73 -12.33 16.80
CA PRO A 46 -22.21 -12.38 18.19
C PRO A 46 -21.11 -12.05 19.20
N ASN A 47 -21.48 -11.44 20.33
CA ASN A 47 -20.57 -10.87 21.34
C ASN A 47 -19.42 -11.78 21.82
N HIS A 48 -19.59 -13.11 21.77
CA HIS A 48 -18.58 -14.08 22.19
C HIS A 48 -17.52 -14.40 21.11
N LEU A 49 -17.70 -13.96 19.86
CA LEU A 49 -16.80 -14.25 18.72
C LEU A 49 -16.30 -13.00 17.98
N ILE A 50 -16.53 -11.79 18.51
CA ILE A 50 -16.17 -10.52 17.84
C ILE A 50 -14.69 -10.50 17.43
N ALA A 51 -13.79 -10.92 18.33
CA ALA A 51 -12.36 -10.94 18.06
C ALA A 51 -11.99 -11.85 16.87
N THR A 52 -12.59 -13.04 16.80
CA THR A 52 -12.36 -14.00 15.71
C THR A 52 -12.93 -13.49 14.40
N GLY A 53 -14.13 -12.90 14.43
CA GLY A 53 -14.78 -12.33 13.24
C GLY A 53 -13.97 -11.18 12.62
N VAL A 54 -13.53 -10.23 13.45
CA VAL A 54 -12.66 -9.11 13.01
C VAL A 54 -11.33 -9.63 12.47
N CYS A 55 -10.74 -10.65 13.10
CA CYS A 55 -9.48 -11.24 12.67
C CYS A 55 -9.61 -11.88 11.27
N VAL A 56 -10.67 -12.64 11.03
CA VAL A 56 -10.93 -13.27 9.72
C VAL A 56 -11.17 -12.21 8.64
N ALA A 57 -11.91 -11.15 8.95
CA ALA A 57 -12.11 -10.03 8.03
C ALA A 57 -10.78 -9.35 7.65
N ASN A 58 -9.93 -9.06 8.63
CA ASN A 58 -8.62 -8.44 8.39
C ASN A 58 -7.65 -9.40 7.66
N ALA A 59 -7.72 -10.70 7.92
CA ALA A 59 -6.92 -11.70 7.21
C ALA A 59 -7.23 -11.73 5.70
N ALA A 60 -8.50 -11.58 5.33
CA ALA A 60 -8.90 -11.48 3.92
C ALA A 60 -8.30 -10.23 3.25
N THR A 61 -8.29 -9.09 3.93
CA THR A 61 -7.65 -7.85 3.42
C THR A 61 -6.14 -8.02 3.23
N LEU A 62 -5.46 -8.65 4.20
CA LEU A 62 -4.02 -8.94 4.10
C LEU A 62 -3.69 -9.87 2.92
N LEU A 63 -4.52 -10.89 2.70
CA LEU A 63 -4.37 -11.80 1.55
C LEU A 63 -4.55 -11.04 0.23
N GLY A 64 -5.56 -10.18 0.12
CA GLY A 64 -5.75 -9.31 -1.04
C GLY A 64 -4.56 -8.40 -1.29
N GLY A 65 -3.99 -7.82 -0.22
CA GLY A 65 -2.77 -7.01 -0.28
C GLY A 65 -1.57 -7.79 -0.82
N ALA A 66 -1.35 -9.01 -0.36
CA ALA A 66 -0.27 -9.87 -0.83
C ALA A 66 -0.39 -10.16 -2.34
N VAL A 67 -1.58 -10.55 -2.81
CA VAL A 67 -1.85 -10.80 -4.23
C VAL A 67 -1.60 -9.54 -5.07
N ALA A 68 -2.07 -8.39 -4.61
CA ALA A 68 -1.86 -7.12 -5.30
C ALA A 68 -0.38 -6.77 -5.44
N VAL A 69 0.41 -6.89 -4.36
CA VAL A 69 1.86 -6.64 -4.38
C VAL A 69 2.58 -7.56 -5.35
N THR A 70 2.20 -8.84 -5.41
CA THR A 70 2.77 -9.79 -6.38
C THR A 70 2.48 -9.37 -7.82
N ILE A 71 1.23 -9.03 -8.14
CA ILE A 71 0.83 -8.58 -9.48
C ILE A 71 1.61 -7.32 -9.89
N TYR A 72 1.69 -6.32 -8.99
CA TYR A 72 2.44 -5.09 -9.25
C TYR A 72 3.92 -5.38 -9.49
N SER A 73 4.52 -6.26 -8.68
CA SER A 73 5.92 -6.64 -8.81
C SER A 73 6.20 -7.31 -10.15
N VAL A 74 5.34 -8.23 -10.60
CA VAL A 74 5.49 -8.91 -11.89
C VAL A 74 5.37 -7.93 -13.05
N VAL A 75 4.31 -7.12 -13.07
CA VAL A 75 4.08 -6.13 -14.14
C VAL A 75 5.22 -5.13 -14.20
N PHE A 76 5.66 -4.61 -13.06
CA PHE A 76 6.78 -3.69 -12.97
C PHE A 76 8.05 -4.29 -13.55
N ASN A 77 8.41 -5.51 -13.12
CA ASN A 77 9.59 -6.20 -13.61
C ASN A 77 9.54 -6.47 -15.11
N SER A 78 8.39 -6.86 -15.65
CA SER A 78 8.21 -7.07 -17.09
C SER A 78 8.34 -5.78 -17.91
N LYS A 79 7.86 -4.64 -17.37
CA LYS A 79 7.91 -3.34 -18.05
C LYS A 79 9.29 -2.69 -17.96
N ILE A 80 9.91 -2.70 -16.77
CA ILE A 80 11.23 -2.09 -16.59
C ILE A 80 12.30 -2.81 -17.43
N LYS A 81 12.24 -4.14 -17.54
CA LYS A 81 13.15 -4.92 -18.40
C LYS A 81 13.09 -4.52 -19.88
N LYS A 82 11.95 -4.00 -20.35
CA LYS A 82 11.78 -3.53 -21.74
C LYS A 82 12.07 -2.04 -21.90
N ALA A 83 11.59 -1.21 -20.97
CA ALA A 83 11.71 0.25 -21.04
C ALA A 83 13.12 0.75 -20.74
N LEU A 84 13.82 0.10 -19.81
CA LEU A 84 15.16 0.49 -19.37
C LEU A 84 16.19 0.44 -20.52
N PRO A 85 16.38 -0.68 -21.25
CA PRO A 85 17.35 -0.72 -22.35
C PRO A 85 16.98 0.23 -23.49
N LEU A 86 15.69 0.38 -23.81
CA LEU A 86 15.23 1.24 -24.90
C LEU A 86 15.46 2.74 -24.62
N LYS A 87 15.17 3.19 -23.39
CA LYS A 87 15.39 4.60 -23.00
C LYS A 87 16.87 4.92 -22.77
N LEU A 88 17.63 3.94 -22.27
CA LEU A 88 19.09 4.06 -22.17
C LEU A 88 19.72 4.15 -23.56
N SER A 89 19.31 3.31 -24.52
CA SER A 89 19.88 3.35 -25.87
C SER A 89 19.58 4.66 -26.59
N GLU A 90 18.34 5.15 -26.54
CA GLU A 90 17.99 6.46 -27.09
C GLU A 90 18.86 7.59 -26.52
N SER A 91 19.04 7.63 -25.20
CA SER A 91 19.75 8.74 -24.53
C SER A 91 21.27 8.66 -24.71
N VAL A 92 21.82 7.46 -24.78
CA VAL A 92 23.26 7.23 -24.92
C VAL A 92 23.72 7.43 -26.36
N LEU A 93 22.90 7.08 -27.35
CA LEU A 93 23.15 7.37 -28.76
C LEU A 93 23.05 8.86 -29.07
N GLN A 94 22.10 9.58 -28.44
CA GLN A 94 21.97 11.04 -28.59
C GLN A 94 23.18 11.81 -28.06
N VAL A 95 23.90 11.26 -27.08
CA VAL A 95 25.10 11.86 -26.48
C VAL A 95 26.39 11.40 -27.20
N GLY A 96 26.26 10.57 -28.24
CA GLY A 96 27.36 10.22 -29.14
C GLY A 96 28.18 9.00 -28.72
N LEU A 97 27.62 8.08 -27.91
CA LEU A 97 28.31 6.81 -27.65
C LEU A 97 28.27 5.93 -28.92
N PRO A 98 29.39 5.29 -29.31
CA PRO A 98 29.40 4.36 -30.44
C PRO A 98 28.43 3.21 -30.22
N GLU A 99 27.66 2.84 -31.26
CA GLU A 99 26.72 1.70 -31.23
C GLU A 99 27.39 0.39 -30.81
N SER A 100 28.68 0.23 -31.13
CA SER A 100 29.50 -0.93 -30.75
C SER A 100 29.67 -1.10 -29.24
N SER A 101 29.66 -0.01 -28.47
CA SER A 101 29.88 -0.03 -27.02
C SER A 101 28.57 0.01 -26.22
N LEU A 102 27.43 0.05 -26.92
CA LEU A 102 26.11 0.16 -26.31
C LEU A 102 25.73 -1.08 -25.50
N ALA A 103 26.00 -2.28 -26.03
CA ALA A 103 25.69 -3.54 -25.37
C ALA A 103 26.52 -3.71 -24.09
N ASP A 104 27.82 -3.44 -24.16
CA ASP A 104 28.73 -3.51 -23.00
C ASP A 104 28.39 -2.46 -21.94
N PHE A 105 28.03 -1.25 -22.36
CA PHE A 105 27.57 -0.20 -21.46
C PHE A 105 26.27 -0.60 -20.74
N LEU A 106 25.30 -1.16 -21.46
CA LEU A 106 24.04 -1.63 -20.85
C LEU A 106 24.28 -2.74 -19.82
N VAL A 107 25.13 -3.73 -20.14
CA VAL A 107 25.47 -4.83 -19.23
C VAL A 107 26.23 -4.31 -18.00
N ALA A 108 27.21 -3.43 -18.18
CA ALA A 108 27.96 -2.83 -17.09
C ALA A 108 27.07 -1.96 -16.19
N TYR A 109 26.12 -1.23 -16.79
CA TYR A 109 25.19 -0.34 -16.10
C TYR A 109 24.12 -1.10 -15.31
N THR A 110 23.61 -2.23 -15.82
CA THR A 110 22.64 -3.06 -15.10
C THR A 110 23.27 -3.88 -13.98
N THR A 111 24.54 -4.29 -14.15
CA THR A 111 25.27 -5.11 -13.18
C THR A 111 25.93 -4.27 -12.07
N GLY A 112 25.90 -2.93 -12.19
CA GLY A 112 26.44 -2.03 -11.17
C GLY A 112 27.96 -2.09 -11.01
N ASN A 113 28.66 -2.54 -12.06
CA ASN A 113 30.09 -2.81 -11.99
C ASN A 113 30.89 -1.48 -12.05
N PRO A 114 31.93 -1.26 -11.22
CA PRO A 114 32.88 -0.14 -11.38
C PRO A 114 33.55 -0.10 -12.76
N ALA A 115 33.45 -1.18 -13.55
CA ALA A 115 33.87 -1.25 -14.94
C ALA A 115 33.15 -0.28 -15.91
N LEU A 116 32.13 0.47 -15.46
CA LEU A 116 31.54 1.57 -16.24
C LEU A 116 32.58 2.61 -16.70
N ALA A 117 33.65 2.81 -15.93
CA ALA A 117 34.76 3.69 -16.30
C ALA A 117 35.71 3.08 -17.36
N ASN A 118 35.66 1.77 -17.56
CA ASN A 118 36.53 1.04 -18.49
C ASN A 118 35.89 0.84 -19.87
N VAL A 119 34.61 1.21 -20.05
CA VAL A 119 33.95 1.14 -21.36
C VAL A 119 34.43 2.30 -22.24
N PRO A 120 34.99 2.03 -23.43
CA PRO A 120 35.45 3.07 -24.35
C PRO A 120 34.33 4.07 -24.67
N GLY A 121 34.58 5.37 -24.50
CA GLY A 121 33.62 6.44 -24.81
C GLY A 121 32.70 6.87 -23.65
N VAL A 122 32.82 6.26 -22.46
CA VAL A 122 32.04 6.71 -21.29
C VAL A 122 32.58 8.05 -20.78
N THR A 123 31.85 9.11 -21.06
CA THR A 123 32.06 10.43 -20.46
C THR A 123 31.15 10.64 -19.26
N PRO A 124 31.50 11.56 -18.33
CA PRO A 124 30.60 11.97 -17.25
C PRO A 124 29.23 12.46 -17.76
N VAL A 125 29.18 12.97 -19.00
CA VAL A 125 27.95 13.42 -19.67
C VAL A 125 27.06 12.24 -20.09
N VAL A 126 27.64 11.16 -20.62
CA VAL A 126 26.89 9.92 -20.91
C VAL A 126 26.33 9.32 -19.63
N LEU A 127 27.09 9.35 -18.53
CA LEU A 127 26.64 8.80 -17.25
C LEU A 127 25.50 9.63 -16.63
N SER A 128 25.54 10.97 -16.76
CA SER A 128 24.46 11.84 -16.27
C SER A 128 23.18 11.67 -17.11
N ALA A 129 23.32 11.56 -18.44
CA ALA A 129 22.21 11.26 -19.34
C ALA A 129 21.59 9.88 -19.07
N ALA A 130 22.41 8.85 -18.84
CA ALA A 130 21.94 7.52 -18.47
C ALA A 130 21.17 7.51 -17.13
N ARG A 131 21.63 8.29 -16.13
CA ARG A 131 20.90 8.45 -14.86
C ARG A 131 19.56 9.16 -15.04
N ALA A 132 19.48 10.17 -15.91
CA ALA A 132 18.23 10.85 -16.24
C ALA A 132 17.27 9.90 -16.97
N ALA A 133 17.76 9.18 -17.97
CA ALA A 133 17.02 8.17 -18.73
C ALA A 133 16.46 7.07 -17.82
N LYS A 134 17.26 6.58 -16.86
CA LYS A 134 16.81 5.64 -15.83
C LYS A 134 15.62 6.20 -15.05
N LYS A 135 15.70 7.44 -14.55
CA LYS A 135 14.58 8.06 -13.81
C LYS A 135 13.30 8.11 -14.65
N VAL A 136 13.41 8.44 -15.94
CA VAL A 136 12.28 8.48 -16.87
C VAL A 136 11.70 7.07 -17.10
N ALA A 137 12.56 6.06 -17.35
CA ALA A 137 12.13 4.68 -17.55
C ALA A 137 11.41 4.09 -16.33
N TYR A 138 11.88 4.42 -15.12
CA TYR A 138 11.20 4.06 -13.88
C TYR A 138 9.86 4.78 -13.76
N ALA A 139 9.81 6.09 -14.00
CA ALA A 139 8.56 6.87 -13.95
C ALA A 139 7.49 6.30 -14.90
N ASP A 140 7.86 6.00 -16.15
CA ASP A 140 6.94 5.40 -17.12
C ASP A 140 6.48 4.00 -16.70
N SER A 141 7.37 3.19 -16.12
CA SER A 141 7.01 1.86 -15.60
C SER A 141 6.03 1.95 -14.42
N PHE A 142 6.19 2.92 -13.53
CA PHE A 142 5.26 3.15 -12.41
C PHE A 142 3.87 3.61 -12.87
N ARG A 143 3.76 4.36 -13.98
CA ARG A 143 2.46 4.77 -14.55
C ARG A 143 1.55 3.58 -14.85
N TYR A 144 2.11 2.47 -15.32
CA TYR A 144 1.35 1.24 -15.55
C TYR A 144 0.76 0.65 -14.26
N ILE A 145 1.48 0.74 -13.14
CA ILE A 145 0.98 0.28 -11.85
C ILE A 145 -0.24 1.13 -11.45
N TRP A 146 -0.15 2.46 -11.59
CA TRP A 146 -1.25 3.36 -11.25
C TRP A 146 -2.52 3.10 -12.08
N TYR A 147 -2.41 2.71 -13.36
CA TYR A 147 -3.58 2.31 -14.15
C TYR A 147 -4.25 1.03 -13.61
N ILE A 148 -3.46 0.05 -13.18
CA ILE A 148 -3.97 -1.19 -12.60
C ILE A 148 -4.69 -0.88 -11.27
N LEU A 149 -4.09 -0.04 -10.41
CA LEU A 149 -4.75 0.40 -9.16
C LEU A 149 -6.10 1.07 -9.43
N LEU A 150 -6.19 1.90 -10.48
CA LEU A 150 -7.42 2.57 -10.84
C LEU A 150 -8.50 1.57 -11.30
N ALA A 151 -8.12 0.55 -12.08
CA ALA A 151 -9.04 -0.50 -12.50
C ALA A 151 -9.57 -1.32 -11.31
N PHE A 152 -8.70 -1.75 -10.40
CA PHE A 152 -9.11 -2.49 -9.19
C PHE A 152 -10.03 -1.65 -8.29
N ALA A 153 -9.72 -0.37 -8.11
CA ALA A 153 -10.56 0.51 -7.32
C ALA A 153 -11.95 0.73 -7.95
N GLY A 154 -12.06 0.69 -9.29
CA GLY A 154 -13.35 0.71 -9.99
C GLY A 154 -14.19 -0.54 -9.72
N ILE A 155 -13.56 -1.72 -9.72
CA ILE A 155 -14.24 -2.98 -9.40
C ILE A 155 -14.72 -2.97 -7.95
N CYS A 156 -13.92 -2.46 -7.01
CA CYS A 156 -14.30 -2.34 -5.60
C CYS A 156 -15.47 -1.36 -5.35
N LEU A 157 -15.71 -0.41 -6.26
CA LEU A 157 -16.82 0.53 -6.13
C LEU A 157 -18.18 -0.16 -6.32
N VAL A 158 -18.25 -1.20 -7.14
CA VAL A 158 -19.50 -1.94 -7.43
C VAL A 158 -20.13 -2.57 -6.18
N PRO A 159 -19.41 -3.37 -5.36
CA PRO A 159 -19.98 -3.91 -4.13
C PRO A 159 -20.25 -2.83 -3.06
N ALA A 160 -19.51 -1.72 -3.06
CA ALA A 160 -19.77 -0.61 -2.15
C ALA A 160 -21.14 0.06 -2.42
N LEU A 161 -21.58 0.10 -3.68
CA LEU A 161 -22.90 0.64 -4.05
C LEU A 161 -24.05 -0.33 -3.76
N LEU A 162 -23.79 -1.63 -3.71
CA LEU A 162 -24.76 -2.66 -3.34
C LEU A 162 -24.92 -2.85 -1.83
N PHE A 163 -24.13 -2.15 -1.01
CA PHE A 163 -24.16 -2.29 0.44
C PHE A 163 -25.46 -1.69 1.01
N SER A 164 -26.32 -2.55 1.56
CA SER A 164 -27.59 -2.14 2.18
C SER A 164 -27.39 -1.53 3.57
N PRO A 165 -28.29 -0.65 4.06
CA PRO A 165 -28.11 0.06 5.31
C PRO A 165 -28.01 -0.87 6.53
N THR A 166 -26.91 -0.78 7.26
CA THR A 166 -26.64 -1.53 8.51
C THR A 166 -27.34 -0.97 9.75
N ALA A 167 -28.22 0.03 9.59
CA ALA A 167 -28.90 0.71 10.69
C ALA A 167 -29.66 -0.25 11.64
N LYS A 168 -30.13 -1.39 11.13
CA LYS A 168 -30.83 -2.42 11.94
C LYS A 168 -29.92 -3.13 12.95
N TYR A 169 -28.61 -3.11 12.74
CA TYR A 169 -27.62 -3.79 13.59
C TYR A 169 -26.91 -2.84 14.58
N MET A 170 -27.20 -1.53 14.52
CA MET A 170 -26.71 -0.53 15.48
C MET A 170 -27.59 -0.49 16.73
N THR A 171 -27.62 -1.57 17.51
CA THR A 171 -28.31 -1.60 18.81
C THR A 171 -27.37 -1.15 19.94
N ASN A 172 -27.91 -0.50 20.98
CA ASN A 172 -27.17 -0.03 22.18
C ASN A 172 -26.74 -1.18 23.13
N GLU A 173 -26.60 -2.40 22.61
CA GLU A 173 -26.16 -3.56 23.37
C GLU A 173 -24.67 -3.42 23.71
N VAL A 174 -24.36 -3.29 24.99
CA VAL A 174 -22.97 -3.18 25.48
C VAL A 174 -22.39 -4.59 25.62
N ALA A 175 -21.49 -4.99 24.73
CA ALA A 175 -20.87 -6.33 24.70
C ALA A 175 -20.11 -6.73 25.97
N ALA A 176 -19.75 -5.77 26.84
CA ALA A 176 -19.19 -6.01 28.16
C ALA A 176 -19.71 -4.98 29.17
N PRO A 177 -20.81 -5.25 29.89
CA PRO A 177 -21.30 -4.33 30.90
C PRO A 177 -20.33 -4.33 32.09
N VAL A 178 -19.36 -3.42 32.05
CA VAL A 178 -18.43 -3.15 33.16
C VAL A 178 -19.21 -2.73 34.40
N GLN A 179 -20.33 -2.01 34.25
CA GLN A 179 -21.21 -1.68 35.36
C GLN A 179 -21.82 -2.93 36.01
N GLU A 180 -22.31 -3.91 35.26
CA GLU A 180 -22.86 -5.15 35.85
C GLU A 180 -21.76 -6.02 36.48
N ARG A 181 -20.57 -6.10 35.86
CA ARG A 181 -19.44 -6.84 36.45
C ARG A 181 -18.95 -6.18 37.74
N ARG A 182 -18.88 -4.84 37.82
CA ARG A 182 -18.57 -4.12 39.06
C ARG A 182 -19.67 -4.29 40.11
N ALA A 183 -20.94 -4.23 39.73
CA ALA A 183 -22.06 -4.43 40.65
C ALA A 183 -22.07 -5.86 41.23
N LYS A 184 -21.83 -6.89 40.41
CA LYS A 184 -21.69 -8.28 40.87
C LYS A 184 -20.43 -8.50 41.73
N ALA A 185 -19.29 -7.90 41.35
CA ALA A 185 -18.06 -8.00 42.14
C ALA A 185 -18.14 -7.27 43.49
N GLY A 186 -18.81 -6.11 43.53
CA GLY A 186 -19.06 -5.35 44.77
C GLY A 186 -20.04 -6.07 45.70
N GLY A 187 -21.11 -6.66 45.16
CA GLY A 187 -22.06 -7.47 45.93
C GLY A 187 -21.43 -8.76 46.49
N ALA A 188 -20.56 -9.43 45.72
CA ALA A 188 -19.83 -10.60 46.19
C ALA A 188 -18.87 -10.26 47.33
N LYS A 189 -18.21 -9.10 47.28
CA LYS A 189 -17.30 -8.62 48.34
C LYS A 189 -18.04 -8.25 49.63
N ALA A 190 -19.18 -7.58 49.51
CA ALA A 190 -20.03 -7.25 50.66
C ALA A 190 -20.60 -8.50 51.35
N THR A 191 -20.92 -9.54 50.57
CA THR A 191 -21.45 -10.81 51.11
C THR A 191 -20.37 -11.61 51.83
N SER A 192 -19.09 -11.52 51.42
CA SER A 192 -17.98 -12.15 52.15
C SER A 192 -17.63 -11.44 53.45
N GLU A 193 -17.65 -10.10 53.47
CA GLU A 193 -17.34 -9.29 54.66
C GLU A 193 -18.36 -9.50 55.79
N VAL A 194 -19.66 -9.61 55.44
CA VAL A 194 -20.75 -9.87 56.41
C VAL A 194 -20.68 -11.27 57.00
N LYS A 195 -20.11 -12.24 56.27
CA LYS A 195 -19.95 -13.62 56.77
C LYS A 195 -18.80 -13.72 57.76
N GLU A 196 -17.70 -13.02 57.48
CA GLU A 196 -16.49 -12.98 58.32
C GLU A 196 -16.72 -12.26 59.66
N THR A 197 -17.60 -11.24 59.70
CA THR A 197 -18.00 -10.54 60.96
C THR A 197 -19.08 -11.27 61.76
N SER A 198 -19.62 -12.39 61.26
CA SER A 198 -20.64 -13.19 61.96
C SER A 198 -20.09 -14.48 62.60
N GLU A 199 -18.79 -14.76 62.41
CA GLU A 199 -18.08 -15.90 62.98
C GLU A 199 -17.12 -15.52 64.12
N ASP A 200 -17.05 -14.24 64.50
CA ASP A 200 -16.41 -13.71 65.73
C ASP A 200 -17.48 -13.38 66.80
#